data_AF-A0A7J2R085-F1
#
_entry.id   AF-A0A7J2R085-F1
#
_cell.length_a   1.000
_cell.length_b   1.000
_cell.length_c   1.000
_cell.angle_alpha   90.00
_cell.angle_beta   90.00
_cell.angle_gamma   90.00
#
_symmetry.space_group_name_H-M   'P 1'
#
loop_
_entity.id
_entity.type
_entity.pdbx_description
1 polymer ?
#
loop_
_entity_poly.entity_id
_entity_poly.type
_entity_poly.pdbx_seq_one_letter_code
_entity_poly.pdbx_strand_id
1 'polypeptide(L)'
;MNEKEIIKKEMNKEENNKSFWKKLDDKTLLINIISFIIGTILFWWLFFIGIIDLMRTIFLTILNLLIIPLLYYFINNFGKSKHQKIIIKIVLVGGGGFFFGGITWFITGYLLITAPWAPLQALPPVLRGRILLLLLLTLCGIAAYIMYRIGKKRDWRPSSYYTD
;
A
#
# COMPACT_ATOMS: atom_id res chain seq x y z
N MET A 1 36.82 5.83 -27.63
CA MET A 1 36.34 6.29 -26.31
C MET A 1 37.53 6.23 -25.37
N ASN A 2 37.88 7.33 -24.72
CA ASN A 2 39.16 7.49 -24.02
C ASN A 2 39.09 6.82 -22.63
N GLU A 3 40.13 6.10 -22.21
CA GLU A 3 40.15 5.32 -20.96
C GLU A 3 39.81 6.17 -19.73
N LYS A 4 40.23 7.44 -19.73
CA LYS A 4 39.89 8.44 -18.71
C LYS A 4 38.39 8.78 -18.62
N GLU A 5 37.64 8.70 -19.73
CA GLU A 5 36.19 8.92 -19.73
C GLU A 5 35.42 7.74 -19.15
N ILE A 6 35.95 6.52 -19.32
CA ILE A 6 35.36 5.29 -18.78
C ILE A 6 35.48 5.30 -17.26
N ILE A 7 36.69 5.56 -16.74
CA ILE A 7 36.96 5.64 -15.29
C ILE A 7 36.11 6.74 -14.63
N LYS A 8 35.97 7.90 -15.28
CA LYS A 8 35.14 9.01 -14.76
C LYS A 8 33.65 8.65 -14.73
N LYS A 9 33.16 7.89 -15.72
CA LYS A 9 31.78 7.39 -15.73
C LYS A 9 31.54 6.34 -14.65
N GLU A 10 32.48 5.43 -14.44
CA GLU A 10 32.40 4.40 -13.39
C GLU A 10 32.41 5.01 -11.99
N MET A 11 33.33 5.95 -11.73
CA MET A 11 33.37 6.70 -10.46
C MET A 11 32.06 7.45 -10.19
N ASN A 12 31.53 8.18 -11.18
CA ASN A 12 30.24 8.86 -11.04
C ASN A 12 29.08 7.89 -10.78
N LYS A 13 29.11 6.70 -11.40
CA LYS A 13 28.06 5.69 -11.22
C LYS A 13 28.12 5.08 -9.82
N GLU A 14 29.32 4.80 -9.32
CA GLU A 14 29.54 4.26 -7.98
C GLU A 14 29.19 5.29 -6.89
N GLU A 15 29.54 6.55 -7.10
CA GLU A 15 29.22 7.67 -6.21
C GLU A 15 27.71 7.94 -6.16
N ASN A 16 27.03 7.87 -7.31
CA ASN A 16 25.58 7.97 -7.40
C ASN A 16 24.89 6.78 -6.71
N ASN A 17 25.45 5.56 -6.82
CA ASN A 17 24.94 4.36 -6.14
C ASN A 17 25.13 4.47 -4.61
N LYS A 18 26.30 4.91 -4.13
CA LYS A 18 26.54 5.20 -2.70
C LYS A 18 25.58 6.27 -2.17
N SER A 19 25.25 7.28 -2.98
CA SER A 19 24.28 8.32 -2.62
C SER A 19 22.84 7.80 -2.52
N PHE A 20 22.49 6.79 -3.33
CA PHE A 20 21.19 6.11 -3.30
C PHE A 20 21.01 5.32 -2.00
N TRP A 21 22.02 4.54 -1.61
CA TRP A 21 22.01 3.78 -0.35
C TRP A 21 22.04 4.69 0.88
N LYS A 22 22.80 5.80 0.85
CA LYS A 22 22.79 6.79 1.93
C LYS A 22 21.46 7.53 2.11
N LYS A 23 20.60 7.58 1.10
CA LYS A 23 19.26 8.19 1.19
C LYS A 23 18.20 7.28 1.82
N LEU A 24 18.45 5.98 1.90
CA LEU A 24 17.62 5.04 2.64
C LEU A 24 18.05 5.06 4.11
N ASP A 25 17.63 6.11 4.82
CA ASP A 25 17.90 6.30 6.25
C ASP A 25 17.40 5.09 7.08
N ASP A 26 18.02 4.77 8.22
CA ASP A 26 17.71 3.55 9.00
C ASP A 26 16.23 3.48 9.42
N LYS A 27 15.62 4.63 9.71
CA LYS A 27 14.18 4.75 10.01
C LYS A 27 13.29 4.40 8.81
N THR A 28 13.75 4.70 7.60
CA THR A 28 13.05 4.40 6.34
C THR A 28 12.99 2.90 6.08
N LEU A 29 14.14 2.24 6.22
CA LEU A 29 14.24 0.79 6.05
C LEU A 29 13.35 0.07 7.05
N LEU A 30 13.34 0.53 8.31
CA LEU A 30 12.51 -0.04 9.37
C LEU A 30 11.01 0.07 9.07
N ILE A 31 10.52 1.23 8.59
CA ILE A 31 9.12 1.41 8.19
C ILE A 31 8.72 0.48 7.04
N ASN A 32 9.61 0.30 6.05
CA ASN A 32 9.36 -0.59 4.92
C ASN A 32 9.31 -2.06 5.35
N ILE A 33 10.23 -2.47 6.25
CA ILE A 33 10.26 -3.83 6.82
C ILE A 33 8.98 -4.10 7.62
N ILE A 34 8.55 -3.18 8.48
CA ILE A 34 7.32 -3.32 9.27
C ILE A 34 6.10 -3.44 8.35
N SER A 35 6.00 -2.57 7.34
CA SER A 35 4.89 -2.59 6.38
C SER A 35 4.85 -3.91 5.59
N PHE A 36 6.02 -4.44 5.23
CA PHE A 36 6.13 -5.73 4.56
C PHE A 36 5.67 -6.89 5.45
N ILE A 37 6.10 -6.91 6.72
CA ILE A 37 5.70 -7.95 7.69
C ILE A 37 4.19 -7.94 7.88
N ILE A 38 3.60 -6.77 8.13
CA ILE A 38 2.14 -6.63 8.33
C ILE A 38 1.37 -7.10 7.10
N GLY A 39 1.76 -6.64 5.90
CA GLY A 39 1.09 -7.04 4.67
C GLY A 39 1.22 -8.53 4.37
N THR A 40 2.37 -9.13 4.67
CA THR A 40 2.60 -10.57 4.53
C THR A 40 1.70 -11.36 5.49
N ILE A 41 1.66 -10.98 6.77
CA ILE A 41 0.78 -11.63 7.76
C ILE A 41 -0.68 -11.57 7.30
N LEU A 42 -1.13 -10.42 6.79
CA LEU A 42 -2.50 -10.26 6.29
C LEU A 42 -2.82 -11.24 5.15
N PHE A 43 -1.96 -11.34 4.13
CA PHE A 43 -2.22 -12.25 3.00
C PHE A 43 -2.20 -13.72 3.42
N TRP A 44 -1.23 -14.12 4.24
CA TRP A 44 -1.17 -15.49 4.75
C TRP A 44 -2.35 -15.83 5.65
N TRP A 45 -2.84 -14.86 6.42
CA TRP A 45 -4.03 -15.05 7.24
C TRP A 45 -5.30 -15.22 6.38
N LEU A 46 -5.43 -14.47 5.28
CA LEU A 46 -6.51 -14.67 4.29
C LEU A 46 -6.44 -16.05 3.62
N PHE A 47 -5.23 -16.59 3.41
CA PHE A 47 -5.04 -17.97 2.93
C PHE A 47 -5.53 -19.00 3.95
N PHE A 48 -5.14 -18.87 5.22
CA PHE A 48 -5.53 -19.82 6.27
C PHE A 48 -7.04 -19.87 6.51
N ILE A 49 -7.76 -18.77 6.27
CA ILE A 49 -9.23 -18.70 6.35
C ILE A 49 -9.91 -19.20 5.06
N GLY A 50 -9.13 -19.56 4.03
CA GLY A 50 -9.63 -20.12 2.78
C GLY A 50 -10.23 -19.10 1.82
N ILE A 51 -9.91 -17.81 1.99
CA ILE A 51 -10.44 -16.72 1.14
C ILE A 51 -9.64 -16.61 -0.17
N ILE A 52 -8.33 -16.79 -0.10
CA ILE A 52 -7.43 -16.76 -1.26
C ILE A 52 -6.67 -18.08 -1.37
N ASP A 53 -6.38 -18.50 -2.60
CA ASP A 53 -5.59 -19.70 -2.88
C ASP A 53 -4.08 -19.45 -2.68
N LEU A 54 -3.32 -20.53 -2.55
CA LEU A 54 -1.89 -20.49 -2.28
C LEU A 54 -1.12 -19.70 -3.35
N MET A 55 -1.46 -19.88 -4.62
CA MET A 55 -0.78 -19.19 -5.73
C MET A 55 -0.99 -17.67 -5.66
N ARG A 56 -2.22 -17.21 -5.38
CA ARG A 56 -2.48 -15.78 -5.14
C ARG A 56 -1.75 -15.24 -3.93
N THR A 57 -1.66 -16.02 -2.86
CA THR A 57 -0.97 -15.62 -1.63
C THR A 57 0.51 -15.39 -1.87
N ILE A 58 1.17 -16.33 -2.56
CA ILE A 58 2.59 -16.21 -2.94
C ILE A 58 2.80 -15.00 -3.85
N PHE A 59 1.95 -14.84 -4.88
CA PHE A 59 2.03 -13.72 -5.81
C PHE A 59 1.90 -12.36 -5.09
N LEU A 60 0.91 -12.22 -4.20
CA LEU A 60 0.69 -11.00 -3.42
C LEU A 60 1.86 -10.71 -2.47
N THR A 61 2.47 -11.74 -1.89
CA THR A 61 3.64 -11.60 -1.01
C THR A 61 4.84 -11.02 -1.78
N ILE A 62 5.14 -11.56 -2.97
CA ILE A 62 6.21 -11.06 -3.84
C ILE A 62 5.90 -9.64 -4.33
N LEU A 63 4.66 -9.38 -4.73
CA LEU A 63 4.24 -8.06 -5.19
C LEU A 63 4.36 -7.00 -4.08
N ASN A 64 4.00 -7.35 -2.85
CA ASN A 64 4.10 -6.46 -1.69
C ASN A 64 5.54 -6.05 -1.37
N LEU A 65 6.50 -6.97 -1.54
CA LEU A 65 7.93 -6.69 -1.38
C LEU A 65 8.43 -5.61 -2.35
N LEU A 66 7.84 -5.55 -3.54
CA LEU A 66 8.22 -4.61 -4.60
C LEU A 66 7.50 -3.26 -4.50
N ILE A 67 6.21 -3.28 -4.15
CA ILE A 67 5.37 -2.08 -4.12
C ILE A 67 5.75 -1.14 -2.97
N ILE A 68 6.05 -1.67 -1.77
CA ILE A 68 6.31 -0.86 -0.57
C ILE A 68 7.56 0.04 -0.73
N PRO A 69 8.74 -0.50 -1.13
CA PRO A 69 9.93 0.33 -1.35
C PRO A 69 9.74 1.33 -2.50
N LEU A 70 9.01 0.94 -3.55
CA LEU A 70 8.71 1.83 -4.67
C LEU A 70 7.84 3.00 -4.21
N LEU A 71 6.74 2.74 -3.50
CA LEU A 71 5.86 3.78 -2.96
C LEU A 71 6.62 4.72 -2.04
N TYR A 72 7.45 4.19 -1.15
CA TYR A 72 8.27 5.00 -0.26
C TYR A 72 9.26 5.89 -1.04
N TYR A 73 10.02 5.29 -1.96
CA TYR A 73 10.97 6.02 -2.81
C TYR A 73 10.27 7.11 -3.64
N PHE A 74 9.09 6.80 -4.19
CA PHE A 74 8.27 7.76 -4.92
C PHE A 74 7.76 8.91 -4.03
N ILE A 75 7.38 8.64 -2.78
CA ILE A 75 6.90 9.67 -1.85
C ILE A 75 8.04 10.60 -1.41
N ASN A 76 9.21 10.04 -1.07
CA ASN A 76 10.33 10.83 -0.53
C ASN A 76 11.10 11.65 -1.59
N ASN A 77 11.28 11.14 -2.81
CA ASN A 77 12.16 11.79 -3.80
C ASN A 77 11.45 12.80 -4.74
N PHE A 78 10.13 12.91 -4.74
CA PHE A 78 9.38 13.71 -5.74
C PHE A 78 8.81 15.05 -5.27
N GLY A 79 9.34 15.61 -4.18
CA GLY A 79 8.93 16.91 -3.61
C GLY A 79 9.15 18.15 -4.50
N LYS A 80 9.37 18.02 -5.82
CA LYS A 80 9.68 19.15 -6.74
C LYS A 80 8.89 19.14 -8.07
N SER A 81 7.89 18.27 -8.24
CA SER A 81 7.24 18.04 -9.55
C SER A 81 5.79 18.54 -9.64
N LYS A 82 5.39 19.10 -10.80
CA LYS A 82 3.98 19.45 -11.13
C LYS A 82 3.00 18.27 -10.97
N HIS A 83 3.50 17.03 -11.00
CA HIS A 83 2.69 15.81 -10.85
C HIS A 83 2.43 15.40 -9.39
N GLN A 84 3.07 16.07 -8.41
CA GLN A 84 2.93 15.76 -6.99
C GLN A 84 1.46 15.82 -6.52
N LYS A 85 0.69 16.81 -7.01
CA LYS A 85 -0.73 16.95 -6.65
C LYS A 85 -1.59 15.77 -7.12
N ILE A 86 -1.24 15.14 -8.24
CA ILE A 86 -1.93 13.96 -8.78
C ILE A 86 -1.54 12.72 -7.98
N ILE A 87 -0.27 12.58 -7.63
CA ILE A 87 0.22 11.43 -6.87
C ILE A 87 -0.33 11.48 -5.43
N ILE A 88 -0.33 12.63 -4.77
CA ILE A 88 -0.96 12.80 -3.45
C ILE A 88 -2.44 12.43 -3.51
N LYS A 89 -3.15 12.80 -4.58
CA LYS A 89 -4.54 12.34 -4.79
C LYS A 89 -4.61 10.82 -4.84
N ILE A 90 -3.78 10.17 -5.66
CA ILE A 90 -3.80 8.70 -5.81
C ILE A 90 -3.44 8.00 -4.50
N VAL A 91 -2.38 8.42 -3.81
CA VAL A 91 -1.92 7.81 -2.56
C VAL A 91 -2.96 8.03 -1.45
N LEU A 92 -3.49 9.25 -1.32
CA LEU A 92 -4.43 9.57 -0.24
C LEU A 92 -5.81 8.92 -0.48
N VAL A 93 -6.31 8.94 -1.71
CA VAL A 93 -7.60 8.34 -2.07
C VAL A 93 -7.50 6.82 -2.19
N GLY A 94 -6.50 6.32 -2.93
CA GLY A 94 -6.29 4.89 -3.16
C GLY A 94 -5.77 4.18 -1.91
N GLY A 95 -4.65 4.66 -1.36
CA GLY A 95 -4.07 4.08 -0.14
C GLY A 95 -4.96 4.26 1.08
N GLY A 96 -5.50 5.47 1.28
CA GLY A 96 -6.45 5.74 2.36
C GLY A 96 -7.75 4.96 2.23
N GLY A 97 -8.32 4.90 1.02
CA GLY A 97 -9.53 4.13 0.75
C GLY A 97 -9.35 2.64 0.97
N PHE A 98 -8.22 2.08 0.54
CA PHE A 98 -7.89 0.68 0.77
C PHE A 98 -7.65 0.38 2.26
N PHE A 99 -6.93 1.24 2.97
CA PHE A 99 -6.61 1.01 4.38
C PHE A 99 -7.85 1.10 5.28
N PHE A 100 -8.58 2.22 5.23
CA PHE A 100 -9.79 2.41 6.04
C PHE A 100 -10.95 1.52 5.58
N GLY A 101 -11.10 1.34 4.26
CA GLY A 101 -12.08 0.43 3.69
C GLY A 101 -11.80 -1.02 4.06
N GLY A 102 -10.53 -1.43 4.01
CA GLY A 102 -10.08 -2.77 4.40
C GLY A 102 -10.31 -3.06 5.89
N ILE A 103 -9.96 -2.14 6.79
CA ILE A 103 -10.24 -2.30 8.23
C ILE A 103 -11.75 -2.42 8.49
N THR A 104 -12.53 -1.53 7.88
CA THR A 104 -13.99 -1.53 8.08
C THR A 104 -14.61 -2.80 7.52
N TRP A 105 -14.17 -3.23 6.34
CA TRP A 105 -14.55 -4.50 5.71
C TRP A 105 -14.21 -5.68 6.57
N PHE A 106 -13.04 -5.64 7.20
CA PHE A 106 -12.57 -6.72 8.05
C PHE A 106 -13.50 -6.91 9.27
N ILE A 107 -13.83 -5.81 9.94
CA ILE A 107 -14.73 -5.80 11.11
C ILE A 107 -16.15 -6.22 10.69
N THR A 108 -16.70 -5.62 9.64
CA THR A 108 -18.07 -5.92 9.19
C THR A 108 -18.21 -7.32 8.59
N GLY A 109 -17.21 -7.79 7.84
CA GLY A 109 -17.16 -9.15 7.33
C GLY A 109 -17.13 -10.17 8.48
N TYR A 110 -16.33 -9.94 9.51
CA TYR A 110 -16.33 -10.81 10.68
C TYR A 110 -17.70 -10.84 11.38
N LEU A 111 -18.29 -9.67 11.65
CA LEU A 111 -19.57 -9.54 12.37
C LEU A 111 -20.76 -10.13 11.60
N LEU A 112 -20.79 -9.95 10.27
CA LEU A 112 -21.95 -10.32 9.45
C LEU A 112 -21.86 -11.72 8.86
N ILE A 113 -20.66 -12.24 8.64
CA ILE A 113 -20.43 -13.39 7.76
C ILE A 113 -19.64 -14.52 8.44
N THR A 114 -18.57 -14.17 9.16
CA THR A 114 -17.59 -15.17 9.62
C THR A 114 -17.89 -15.70 11.02
N ALA A 115 -18.45 -14.88 11.91
CA ALA A 115 -18.74 -15.28 13.28
C ALA A 115 -19.79 -16.41 13.36
N PRO A 116 -19.73 -17.29 14.37
CA PRO A 116 -20.65 -18.43 14.51
C PRO A 116 -22.09 -18.05 14.88
N TRP A 117 -22.33 -16.79 15.20
CA TRP A 117 -23.65 -16.20 15.43
C TRP A 117 -24.05 -15.21 14.32
N ALA A 118 -23.27 -15.14 13.25
CA ALA A 118 -23.43 -14.10 12.26
C ALA A 118 -24.70 -14.34 11.42
N PRO A 119 -25.49 -13.29 11.14
CA PRO A 119 -26.78 -13.43 10.48
C PRO A 119 -26.69 -14.04 9.08
N LEU A 120 -25.56 -13.87 8.39
CA LEU A 120 -25.35 -14.40 7.04
C LEU A 120 -24.57 -15.72 7.01
N GLN A 121 -24.28 -16.32 8.17
CA GLN A 121 -23.52 -17.57 8.23
C GLN A 121 -24.31 -18.77 7.67
N ALA A 122 -25.65 -18.73 7.77
CA ALA A 122 -26.53 -19.76 7.25
C ALA A 122 -26.57 -19.84 5.70
N LEU A 123 -25.95 -18.88 5.01
CA LEU A 123 -25.91 -18.85 3.56
C LEU A 123 -24.89 -19.85 2.98
N PRO A 124 -25.11 -20.32 1.73
CA PRO A 124 -24.15 -21.15 1.02
C PRO A 124 -22.76 -20.49 0.98
N PRO A 125 -21.66 -21.25 1.14
CA PRO A 125 -20.29 -20.72 1.18
C PRO A 125 -19.95 -19.82 -0.03
N VAL A 126 -20.44 -20.20 -1.22
CA VAL A 126 -20.22 -19.45 -2.47
C VAL A 126 -20.89 -18.08 -2.43
N LEU A 127 -22.15 -18.00 -1.97
CA LEU A 127 -22.88 -16.73 -1.85
C LEU A 127 -22.20 -15.82 -0.84
N ARG A 128 -21.80 -16.41 0.29
CA ARG A 128 -21.11 -15.71 1.38
C ARG A 128 -19.79 -15.07 0.93
N GLY A 129 -18.97 -15.80 0.16
CA GLY A 129 -17.75 -15.26 -0.44
C GLY A 129 -18.02 -14.11 -1.41
N ARG A 130 -19.09 -14.19 -2.23
CA ARG A 130 -19.49 -13.11 -3.15
C ARG A 130 -19.95 -11.86 -2.41
N ILE A 131 -20.76 -12.03 -1.38
CA ILE A 131 -21.22 -10.90 -0.54
C ILE A 131 -20.03 -10.25 0.14
N LEU A 132 -19.10 -11.03 0.69
CA LEU A 132 -17.88 -10.53 1.31
C LEU A 132 -17.05 -9.68 0.33
N LEU A 133 -16.89 -10.12 -0.92
CA LEU A 133 -16.18 -9.37 -1.96
C LEU A 133 -16.91 -8.07 -2.36
N LEU A 134 -18.24 -8.11 -2.51
CA LEU A 134 -19.03 -6.92 -2.78
C LEU A 134 -18.91 -5.91 -1.63
N LEU A 135 -18.92 -6.40 -0.40
CA LEU A 135 -18.73 -5.58 0.80
C LEU A 135 -17.37 -4.87 0.76
N LEU A 136 -16.30 -5.56 0.36
CA LEU A 136 -14.96 -4.98 0.22
C LEU A 136 -14.97 -3.82 -0.78
N LEU A 137 -15.52 -4.04 -1.98
CA LEU A 137 -15.59 -3.03 -3.03
C LEU A 137 -16.37 -1.79 -2.57
N THR A 138 -17.53 -1.99 -1.94
CA THR A 138 -18.36 -0.88 -1.46
C THR A 138 -17.66 -0.08 -0.35
N LEU A 139 -17.06 -0.74 0.63
CA LEU A 139 -16.40 -0.07 1.76
C LEU A 139 -15.12 0.64 1.34
N CYS A 140 -14.31 0.03 0.45
CA CYS A 140 -13.18 0.71 -0.17
C CYS A 140 -13.62 1.94 -0.97
N GLY A 141 -14.74 1.84 -1.71
CA GLY A 141 -15.32 2.97 -2.44
C GLY A 141 -15.77 4.12 -1.54
N ILE A 142 -16.49 3.80 -0.46
CA ILE A 142 -16.94 4.79 0.54
C ILE A 142 -15.75 5.46 1.22
N ALA A 143 -14.76 4.67 1.66
CA ALA A 143 -13.56 5.18 2.30
C ALA A 143 -12.74 6.06 1.34
N ALA A 144 -12.60 5.65 0.07
CA ALA A 144 -11.95 6.45 -0.96
C ALA A 144 -12.68 7.79 -1.18
N TYR A 145 -14.01 7.80 -1.18
CA TYR A 145 -14.79 9.03 -1.29
C TYR A 145 -14.58 9.97 -0.10
N ILE A 146 -14.57 9.45 1.12
CA ILE A 146 -14.27 10.24 2.34
C ILE A 146 -12.87 10.84 2.23
N MET A 147 -11.87 10.03 1.88
CA MET A 147 -10.49 10.48 1.71
C MET A 147 -10.38 11.53 0.59
N TYR A 148 -11.14 11.39 -0.49
CA TYR A 148 -11.22 12.40 -1.55
C TYR A 148 -11.78 13.73 -1.02
N ARG A 149 -12.85 13.70 -0.22
CA ARG A 149 -13.43 14.91 0.39
C ARG A 149 -12.43 15.58 1.35
N ILE A 150 -11.70 14.82 2.14
CA ILE A 150 -10.66 15.33 3.06
C ILE A 150 -9.51 15.96 2.26
N GLY A 151 -9.00 15.27 1.24
CA GLY A 151 -7.93 15.76 0.38
C GLY A 151 -8.32 17.04 -0.35
N LYS A 152 -9.56 17.13 -0.84
CA LYS A 152 -10.11 18.34 -1.48
C LYS A 152 -10.18 19.52 -0.51
N LYS A 153 -10.60 19.31 0.76
CA LYS A 153 -10.61 20.37 1.78
C LYS A 153 -9.22 20.91 2.11
N ARG A 154 -8.17 20.09 1.98
CA ARG A 154 -6.77 20.46 2.26
C ARG A 154 -6.01 20.93 1.02
N ASP A 155 -6.71 21.18 -0.09
CA ASP A 155 -6.13 21.55 -1.38
C ASP A 155 -5.05 20.58 -1.89
N TRP A 156 -5.08 19.33 -1.41
CA TRP A 156 -4.08 18.30 -1.71
C TRP A 156 -2.66 18.70 -1.32
N ARG A 157 -2.50 19.58 -0.32
CA ARG A 157 -1.20 19.93 0.23
C ARG A 157 -0.76 18.86 1.24
N PRO A 158 0.50 18.40 1.19
CA PRO A 158 1.04 17.57 2.26
C PRO A 158 1.03 18.36 3.57
N SER A 159 0.92 17.66 4.70
CA SER A 159 1.01 18.26 6.03
C SER A 159 2.32 19.06 6.15
N SER A 160 2.27 20.29 6.67
CA SER A 160 3.45 21.15 6.88
C SER A 160 4.46 20.57 7.88
N TYR A 161 4.13 19.47 8.55
CA TYR A 161 5.00 18.75 9.48
C TYR A 161 6.17 18.01 8.83
N TYR A 162 6.19 17.85 7.50
CA TYR A 162 7.29 17.19 6.77
C TYR A 162 8.22 18.18 6.05
N THR A 163 8.13 19.47 6.39
CA THR A 163 8.90 20.55 5.76
C THR A 163 9.97 21.20 6.65
N ASP A 164 10.22 20.62 7.83
CA ASP A 164 11.32 21.03 8.72
C ASP A 164 12.43 19.97 8.74
#